data_AF-A6YF81-F1
#
_entry.id   AF-A6YF81-F1
#
_cell.length_a   1.000
_cell.length_b   1.000
_cell.length_c   1.000
_cell.angle_alpha   90.00
_cell.angle_beta   90.00
_cell.angle_gamma   90.00
#
_symmetry.space_group_name_H-M   'P 1'
#
loop_
_entity.id
_entity.type
_entity.pdbx_description
1 polymer ?
#
loop_
_entity_poly.entity_id
_entity_poly.type
_entity_poly.pdbx_seq_one_letter_code
_entity_poly.pdbx_strand_id
1 'polypeptide(L)'
;FEGGSITNVLTSLVGNVFGFKALRHLRLEDIRFPLAFIKTCMGPPNGIQVERDRMNKYGRPLLGCTIKPKLGLSGKNYGRVVYECLRGGLDFTKDDE
;
A
#
# COMPACT_ATOMS: atom_id res chain seq x y z
N PHE A 1 23.18 -7.70 -2.02
CA PHE A 1 21.98 -6.92 -2.39
C PHE A 1 22.34 -5.45 -2.40
N GLU A 2 21.90 -4.74 -3.42
CA GLU A 2 22.05 -3.29 -3.55
C GLU A 2 21.24 -2.57 -2.45
N GLY A 3 21.88 -1.64 -1.73
CA GLY A 3 21.24 -0.90 -0.64
C GLY A 3 20.03 -0.10 -1.12
N GLY A 4 18.94 -0.14 -0.35
CA GLY A 4 17.68 0.56 -0.70
C GLY A 4 16.90 -0.06 -1.86
N SER A 5 17.42 -1.09 -2.55
CA SER A 5 16.81 -1.65 -3.76
C SER A 5 16.08 -2.97 -3.48
N ILE A 6 14.78 -2.88 -3.18
CA ILE A 6 13.91 -4.06 -3.06
C ILE A 6 13.82 -4.81 -4.41
N THR A 7 13.87 -4.08 -5.52
CA THR A 7 13.89 -4.65 -6.88
C THR A 7 15.08 -5.58 -7.08
N ASN A 8 16.28 -5.17 -6.64
CA ASN A 8 17.48 -6.03 -6.72
C ASN A 8 17.31 -7.31 -5.90
N VAL A 9 16.74 -7.21 -4.69
CA VAL A 9 16.45 -8.36 -3.84
C VAL A 9 15.49 -9.33 -4.52
N LEU A 10 14.33 -8.84 -4.98
CA LEU A 10 13.29 -9.70 -5.55
C LEU A 10 13.72 -10.30 -6.88
N THR A 11 14.42 -9.55 -7.74
CA THR A 11 14.98 -10.11 -8.99
C THR A 11 15.87 -11.32 -8.71
N SER A 12 16.64 -11.30 -7.62
CA SER A 12 17.51 -12.40 -7.24
C SER A 12 16.73 -13.57 -6.61
N LEU A 13 15.76 -13.30 -5.74
CA LEU A 13 15.04 -14.33 -4.97
C LEU A 13 13.94 -15.04 -5.77
N VAL A 14 13.20 -14.30 -6.61
CA VAL A 14 12.02 -14.83 -7.31
C VAL A 14 12.13 -14.81 -8.82
N GLY A 15 13.18 -14.21 -9.39
CA GLY A 15 13.26 -13.93 -10.84
C GLY A 15 13.13 -15.18 -11.73
N ASN A 16 13.90 -16.24 -11.45
CA ASN A 16 13.92 -17.44 -12.31
C ASN A 16 13.46 -18.71 -11.60
N VAL A 17 13.59 -18.79 -10.27
CA VAL A 17 13.44 -20.05 -9.51
C VAL A 17 12.02 -20.62 -9.53
N PHE A 18 11.00 -19.77 -9.75
CA PHE A 18 9.60 -20.19 -9.87
C PHE A 18 9.27 -20.87 -11.20
N GLY A 19 10.13 -20.71 -12.22
CA GLY A 19 9.96 -21.32 -13.54
C GLY A 19 10.70 -22.65 -13.72
N PHE A 20 11.29 -23.21 -12.65
CA PHE A 20 12.08 -24.44 -12.74
C PHE A 20 11.20 -25.63 -13.11
N LYS A 21 11.48 -26.27 -14.26
CA LYS A 21 10.77 -27.48 -14.72
C LYS A 21 10.83 -28.64 -13.72
N ALA A 22 11.85 -28.66 -12.86
CA ALA A 22 12.03 -29.67 -11.81
C ALA A 22 11.11 -29.45 -10.59
N LEU A 23 10.51 -28.26 -10.45
CA LEU A 23 9.59 -27.93 -9.38
C LEU A 23 8.16 -27.91 -9.92
N ARG A 24 7.24 -28.59 -9.25
CA ARG A 24 5.81 -28.57 -9.62
C ARG A 24 5.12 -27.28 -9.16
N HIS A 25 5.45 -26.83 -7.96
CA HIS A 25 4.95 -25.59 -7.36
C HIS A 25 6.02 -25.02 -6.42
N LEU A 26 6.07 -23.70 -6.30
CA LEU A 26 6.92 -22.99 -5.35
C LEU A 26 6.14 -21.79 -4.81
N ARG A 27 6.27 -21.52 -3.50
CA ARG A 27 5.70 -20.35 -2.84
C ARG A 27 6.74 -19.79 -1.86
N LEU A 28 6.98 -18.49 -1.93
CA LEU A 28 7.79 -17.78 -0.96
C LEU A 28 6.88 -17.38 0.20
N GLU A 29 7.12 -17.94 1.39
CA GLU A 29 6.27 -17.71 2.57
C GLU A 29 6.75 -16.53 3.42
N ASP A 30 8.06 -16.33 3.59
CA ASP A 30 8.63 -15.25 4.40
C ASP A 30 10.07 -14.90 3.95
N ILE A 31 10.52 -13.68 4.26
CA ILE A 31 11.91 -13.23 4.11
C ILE A 31 12.37 -12.57 5.41
N ARG A 32 13.45 -13.10 6.00
CA ARG A 32 14.19 -12.38 7.03
C ARG A 32 15.18 -11.41 6.41
N PHE A 33 14.91 -10.11 6.51
CA PHE A 33 15.88 -9.08 6.13
C PHE A 33 16.89 -8.79 7.25
N PRO A 34 18.20 -8.73 6.95
CA PRO A 34 19.19 -8.33 7.94
C PRO A 34 19.08 -6.83 8.25
N LEU A 35 19.32 -6.45 9.51
CA LEU A 35 19.28 -5.06 9.96
C LEU A 35 20.18 -4.13 9.12
N ALA A 36 21.32 -4.63 8.65
CA ALA A 36 22.24 -3.88 7.79
C ALA A 36 21.56 -3.43 6.48
N PHE A 37 20.73 -4.28 5.88
CA PHE A 37 19.97 -3.93 4.68
C PHE A 37 18.82 -2.98 5.02
N ILE A 38 18.05 -3.27 6.08
CA ILE A 38 16.91 -2.44 6.51
C ILE A 38 17.34 -0.99 6.72
N LYS A 39 18.52 -0.76 7.32
CA LYS A 39 19.09 0.58 7.55
C LYS A 39 19.43 1.36 6.28
N THR A 40 19.49 0.70 5.12
CA THR A 40 19.69 1.37 3.82
C THR A 40 18.36 1.82 3.18
N CYS A 41 17.22 1.48 3.77
CA CYS A 41 15.89 1.87 3.30
C CYS A 41 15.35 3.06 4.11
N MET A 42 14.56 3.93 3.46
CA MET A 42 14.00 5.13 4.09
C MET A 42 12.78 4.87 4.99
N GLY A 43 12.16 3.68 4.89
CA GLY A 43 10.93 3.36 5.61
C GLY A 43 9.73 4.23 5.18
N PRO A 44 8.61 4.20 5.94
CA PRO A 44 7.44 5.02 5.67
C PRO A 44 7.72 6.52 5.92
N PRO A 45 7.27 7.45 5.05
CA PRO A 45 7.55 8.88 5.19
C PRO A 45 6.88 9.56 6.39
N ASN A 46 5.70 9.07 6.81
CA ASN A 46 4.96 9.61 7.96
C ASN A 46 4.75 8.54 9.05
N GLY A 47 4.38 7.32 8.65
CA GLY A 47 4.04 6.26 9.61
C GLY A 47 2.76 6.57 10.40
N ILE A 48 2.33 5.60 11.21
CA ILE A 48 1.01 5.64 11.87
C ILE A 48 0.86 6.83 12.83
N GLN A 49 1.91 7.16 13.59
CA GLN A 49 1.83 8.22 14.59
C GLN A 49 1.65 9.59 13.94
N VAL A 50 2.54 9.97 13.01
CA VAL A 50 2.47 11.28 12.34
C VAL A 50 1.18 11.43 11.53
N GLU A 51 0.68 10.37 10.90
CA GLU A 51 -0.61 10.41 10.20
C GLU A 51 -1.78 10.67 11.16
N ARG A 52 -1.80 10.03 12.33
CA ARG A 52 -2.82 10.28 13.36
C ARG A 52 -2.75 11.69 13.93
N ASP A 53 -1.54 12.18 14.15
CA ASP A 53 -1.30 13.53 14.66
C ASP A 53 -1.79 14.60 13.69
N ARG A 54 -1.46 14.44 12.40
CA ARG A 54 -1.94 15.35 11.33
C ARG A 54 -3.46 15.34 11.18
N MET A 55 -4.10 14.19 11.37
CA MET A 55 -5.55 14.04 11.25
C MET A 55 -6.31 14.37 12.53
N ASN A 56 -5.61 14.51 13.67
CA ASN A 56 -6.19 14.65 15.00
C ASN A 56 -7.26 13.58 15.32
N LYS A 57 -6.97 12.32 15.00
CA LYS A 57 -7.90 11.19 15.13
C LYS A 57 -7.25 10.01 15.85
N TYR A 58 -7.71 9.73 17.07
CA TYR A 58 -7.14 8.72 17.97
C TYR A 58 -8.20 7.77 18.50
N GLY A 59 -7.77 6.64 19.08
CA GLY A 59 -8.65 5.71 19.79
C GLY A 59 -9.64 4.92 18.90
N ARG A 60 -9.64 5.15 17.58
CA ARG A 60 -10.46 4.41 16.62
C ARG A 60 -9.74 4.14 15.29
N PRO A 61 -10.19 3.13 14.53
CA PRO A 61 -9.83 2.97 13.13
C PRO A 61 -10.23 4.19 12.29
N LEU A 62 -9.49 4.44 11.21
CA LEU A 62 -9.87 5.43 10.20
C LEU A 62 -10.82 4.78 9.19
N LEU A 63 -11.90 5.48 8.84
CA LEU A 63 -12.94 5.01 7.94
C LEU A 63 -12.70 5.59 6.54
N GLY A 64 -12.79 4.76 5.51
CA GLY A 64 -12.72 5.24 4.13
C GLY A 64 -13.46 4.35 3.15
N CYS A 65 -13.73 4.88 1.96
CA CYS A 65 -14.39 4.15 0.88
C CYS A 65 -13.71 4.37 -0.47
N THR A 66 -13.92 3.43 -1.39
CA THR A 66 -13.61 3.61 -2.82
C THR A 66 -14.85 4.13 -3.52
N ILE A 67 -14.72 5.18 -4.33
CA ILE A 67 -15.86 5.76 -5.05
C ILE A 67 -16.36 4.78 -6.12
N LYS A 68 -17.69 4.67 -6.25
CA LYS A 68 -18.36 3.81 -7.24
C LYS A 68 -19.34 4.61 -8.10
N PRO A 69 -19.63 4.18 -9.35
CA PRO A 69 -19.05 3.03 -10.05
C PRO A 69 -17.55 3.19 -10.34
N LYS A 70 -16.86 2.05 -10.58
CA LYS A 70 -15.39 2.01 -10.81
C LYS A 70 -14.96 2.97 -11.94
N LEU A 71 -15.75 3.06 -13.01
CA LEU A 71 -15.53 3.96 -14.13
C LEU A 71 -16.83 4.65 -14.54
N GLY A 72 -16.73 5.78 -15.24
CA GLY A 72 -17.85 6.45 -15.90
C GLY A 72 -18.46 7.62 -15.15
N LEU A 73 -17.97 7.97 -13.96
CA LEU A 73 -18.32 9.24 -13.32
C LEU A 73 -17.59 10.40 -13.99
N SER A 74 -18.32 11.48 -14.28
CA SER A 74 -17.71 12.76 -14.60
C SER A 74 -17.03 13.33 -13.35
N GLY A 75 -16.03 14.20 -13.51
CA GLY A 75 -15.35 14.84 -12.37
C GLY A 75 -16.32 15.58 -11.44
N LYS A 76 -17.38 16.20 -11.99
CA LYS A 76 -18.43 16.85 -11.19
C LYS A 76 -19.20 15.86 -10.31
N ASN A 77 -19.61 14.73 -10.87
CA ASN A 77 -20.34 13.71 -10.11
C ASN A 77 -19.43 12.99 -9.12
N TYR A 78 -18.18 12.74 -9.50
CA TYR A 78 -17.15 12.21 -8.61
C TYR A 78 -16.97 13.08 -7.37
N GLY A 79 -16.77 14.39 -7.56
CA GLY A 79 -16.64 15.35 -6.47
C GLY A 79 -17.88 15.41 -5.57
N ARG A 80 -19.08 15.25 -6.15
CA ARG A 80 -20.32 15.17 -5.36
C ARG A 80 -20.33 13.94 -4.46
N VAL A 81 -19.95 12.76 -4.97
CA VAL A 81 -19.91 11.54 -4.14
C VAL A 81 -18.85 11.66 -3.05
N VAL A 82 -17.66 12.18 -3.37
CA VAL A 82 -16.61 12.46 -2.37
C VAL A 82 -17.14 13.36 -1.27
N TYR A 83 -17.80 14.46 -1.64
CA TYR A 83 -18.36 15.41 -0.69
C TYR A 83 -19.36 14.75 0.28
N GLU A 84 -20.34 14.01 -0.24
CA GLU A 84 -21.36 13.35 0.58
C GLU A 84 -20.74 12.30 1.51
N CYS A 85 -19.77 11.53 1.03
CA CYS A 85 -19.06 10.53 1.83
C CYS A 85 -18.30 11.15 3.02
N LEU A 86 -17.54 12.22 2.78
CA LEU A 86 -16.78 12.90 3.84
C LEU A 86 -17.70 13.62 4.82
N ARG A 87 -18.73 14.31 4.30
CA ARG A 87 -19.76 14.95 5.15
C ARG A 87 -20.51 13.93 6.00
N GLY A 88 -20.74 12.73 5.47
CA GLY A 88 -21.38 11.61 6.16
C GLY A 88 -20.54 10.97 7.26
N GLY A 89 -19.27 11.41 7.44
CA GLY A 89 -18.43 10.99 8.56
C GLY A 89 -17.27 10.05 8.19
N LEU A 90 -17.03 9.78 6.91
CA LEU A 90 -15.79 9.10 6.50
C LEU A 90 -14.57 10.01 6.68
N ASP A 91 -13.44 9.42 7.00
CA ASP A 91 -12.18 10.15 7.13
C ASP A 91 -11.51 10.36 5.77
N PHE A 92 -11.69 9.42 4.84
CA PHE A 92 -11.11 9.45 3.51
C PHE A 92 -12.04 8.87 2.45
N THR A 93 -11.75 9.24 1.21
CA THR A 93 -12.23 8.56 0.00
C THR A 93 -11.03 8.26 -0.89
N LYS A 94 -11.13 7.27 -1.77
CA LYS A 94 -10.12 7.00 -2.80
C LYS A 94 -10.75 6.76 -4.16
N ASP A 95 -9.96 7.06 -5.19
CA ASP A 95 -10.18 6.58 -6.55
C ASP A 95 -10.18 5.05 -6.58
N ASP A 96 -10.78 4.46 -7.61
CA ASP A 96 -10.66 3.02 -7.89
C ASP A 96 -9.24 2.68 -8.39
N GLU A 97 -8.78 1.44 -8.22
CA GLU A 97 -7.42 1.02 -8.64
C GLU A 97 -7.22 0.88 -10.15
#